data_AF-A0A327WGV0-F1
#
_entry.id   AF-A0A327WGV0-F1
#
_cell.length_a   1.000
_cell.length_b   1.000
_cell.length_c   1.000
_cell.angle_alpha   90.00
_cell.angle_beta   90.00
_cell.angle_gamma   90.00
#
_symmetry.space_group_name_H-M   'P 1'
#
loop_
_entity.id
_entity.type
_entity.pdbx_description
1 polymer ?
#
loop_
_entity_poly.entity_id
_entity_poly.type
_entity_poly.pdbx_seq_one_letter_code
_entity_poly.pdbx_strand_id
1 'polypeptide(L)'
;MEAKASKSVRFNSDTDLKFSKLSEKLGRSKQELFGQMVDYFYKSKKDPGDLNDELLKKELGQGINRIIAFIKTQEKEALTPLMVEQRELQRSLAGFREQFEALFSFDEQHYVHGYYLKTQQERQKENKTLLEKQEELEEQQENMAAMLENLLAETRSYQKVQKAQREEKNVLKGRFRALLETYIQQREALNALTQGRAVKDLQEHIRSQVDQL
;
A
#
# COMPACT_ATOMS: atom_id res chain seq x y z
N MET A 1 -3.82 41.94 -91.48
CA MET A 1 -5.27 41.73 -91.49
C MET A 1 -5.51 40.30 -91.98
N GLU A 2 -5.99 39.41 -91.12
CA GLU A 2 -6.36 38.04 -91.55
C GLU A 2 -7.60 38.09 -92.45
N ALA A 3 -7.57 37.33 -93.54
CA ALA A 3 -8.70 37.19 -94.45
C ALA A 3 -9.87 36.54 -93.71
N LYS A 4 -10.92 37.30 -93.40
CA LYS A 4 -12.12 36.79 -92.74
C LYS A 4 -12.94 35.96 -93.73
N ALA A 5 -12.91 34.63 -93.58
CA ALA A 5 -13.78 33.74 -94.35
C ALA A 5 -15.21 33.79 -93.79
N SER A 6 -16.19 34.20 -94.60
CA SER A 6 -17.60 34.13 -94.23
C SER A 6 -18.13 32.72 -94.51
N LYS A 7 -18.34 31.94 -93.44
CA LYS A 7 -18.93 30.59 -93.51
C LYS A 7 -20.08 30.51 -92.51
N SER A 8 -21.18 29.87 -92.91
CA SER A 8 -22.35 29.65 -92.05
C SER A 8 -22.35 28.22 -91.53
N VAL A 9 -22.48 28.07 -90.20
CA VAL A 9 -22.63 26.77 -89.53
C VAL A 9 -24.06 26.69 -89.00
N ARG A 10 -24.76 25.59 -89.32
CA ARG A 10 -26.13 25.36 -88.84
C ARG A 10 -26.09 24.52 -87.57
N PHE A 11 -26.83 24.93 -86.55
CA PHE A 11 -27.03 24.21 -85.30
C PHE A 11 -28.47 24.40 -84.82
N ASN A 12 -28.91 23.58 -83.86
CA ASN A 12 -30.28 23.64 -83.35
C ASN A 12 -30.49 24.85 -82.42
N SER A 13 -31.77 25.20 -82.17
CA SER A 13 -32.13 26.35 -81.33
C SER A 13 -31.64 26.22 -79.88
N ASP A 14 -31.56 24.99 -79.34
CA ASP A 14 -31.01 24.76 -78.00
C ASP A 14 -29.50 25.05 -77.90
N THR A 15 -28.73 24.66 -78.92
CA THR A 15 -27.30 25.00 -79.00
C THR A 15 -27.11 26.50 -79.15
N ASP A 16 -27.99 27.21 -79.87
CA ASP A 16 -27.92 28.67 -79.94
C ASP A 16 -28.13 29.34 -78.59
N LEU A 17 -29.09 28.83 -77.80
CA LEU A 17 -29.35 29.34 -76.46
C LEU A 17 -28.15 29.11 -75.54
N LYS A 18 -27.57 27.90 -75.54
CA LYS A 18 -26.36 27.57 -74.78
C LYS A 18 -25.18 28.44 -75.20
N PHE A 19 -25.02 28.64 -76.50
CA PHE A 19 -23.94 29.44 -77.06
C PHE A 19 -24.08 30.92 -76.71
N SER A 20 -25.30 31.47 -76.76
CA SER A 20 -25.60 32.83 -76.33
C SER A 20 -25.29 33.04 -74.84
N LYS A 21 -25.74 32.12 -73.98
CA LYS A 21 -25.43 32.18 -72.52
C LYS A 21 -23.93 32.11 -72.23
N LEU A 22 -23.18 31.27 -72.96
CA LEU A 22 -21.73 31.19 -72.82
C LEU A 22 -21.02 32.47 -73.31
N SER A 23 -21.48 33.02 -74.43
CA SER A 23 -20.99 34.28 -75.00
C SER A 23 -21.18 35.44 -74.03
N GLU A 24 -22.38 35.56 -73.44
CA GLU A 24 -22.72 36.57 -72.44
C GLU A 24 -21.92 36.40 -71.15
N LYS A 25 -21.83 35.17 -70.62
CA LYS A 25 -21.07 34.88 -69.38
C LYS A 25 -19.58 35.23 -69.51
N LEU A 26 -18.99 35.00 -70.68
CA LEU A 26 -17.57 35.27 -70.94
C LEU A 26 -17.31 36.68 -71.49
N GLY A 27 -18.37 37.46 -71.76
CA GLY A 27 -18.26 38.83 -72.29
C GLY A 27 -17.64 38.91 -73.68
N ARG A 28 -17.82 37.88 -74.53
CA ARG A 28 -17.21 37.78 -75.87
C ARG A 28 -18.27 37.69 -76.93
N SER A 29 -17.96 38.06 -78.18
CA SER A 29 -18.87 37.80 -79.30
C SER A 29 -18.92 36.31 -79.64
N LYS A 30 -20.04 35.85 -80.19
CA LYS A 30 -20.23 34.47 -80.66
C LYS A 30 -19.10 34.04 -81.62
N GLN A 31 -18.65 34.94 -82.49
CA GLN A 31 -17.58 34.64 -83.45
C GLN A 31 -16.22 34.43 -82.77
N GLU A 32 -15.86 35.31 -81.82
CA GLU A 32 -14.59 35.19 -81.09
C GLU A 32 -14.58 33.96 -80.19
N LEU A 33 -15.70 33.66 -79.53
CA LEU A 33 -15.83 32.47 -78.71
C LEU A 33 -15.67 31.21 -79.55
N PHE A 34 -16.29 31.15 -80.74
CA PHE A 34 -16.14 30.01 -81.64
C PHE A 34 -14.69 29.81 -82.08
N GLY A 35 -14.00 30.87 -82.51
CA GLY A 35 -12.60 30.79 -82.92
C GLY A 35 -11.70 30.26 -81.80
N GLN A 36 -11.88 30.79 -80.58
CA GLN A 36 -11.13 30.33 -79.40
C GLN A 36 -11.44 28.88 -79.01
N MET A 37 -12.69 28.44 -79.15
CA MET A 37 -13.05 27.04 -78.92
C MET A 37 -12.34 26.12 -79.91
N VAL A 38 -12.34 26.46 -81.20
CA VAL A 38 -11.64 25.69 -82.23
C VAL A 38 -10.14 25.64 -81.94
N ASP A 39 -9.52 26.78 -81.62
CA ASP A 39 -8.11 26.85 -81.26
C ASP A 39 -7.79 26.04 -80.00
N TYR A 40 -8.68 26.07 -79.01
CA TYR A 40 -8.54 25.32 -77.76
C TYR A 40 -8.58 23.82 -78.01
N PHE A 41 -9.55 23.30 -78.77
CA PHE A 41 -9.61 21.88 -79.11
C PHE A 41 -8.44 21.47 -80.01
N TYR A 42 -8.05 22.32 -80.94
CA TYR A 42 -6.90 22.05 -81.81
C TYR A 42 -5.58 21.99 -81.05
N LYS A 43 -5.38 22.84 -80.03
CA LYS A 43 -4.17 22.85 -79.18
C LYS A 43 -4.18 21.75 -78.12
N SER A 44 -5.31 21.56 -77.44
CA SER A 44 -5.44 20.59 -76.35
C SER A 44 -5.55 19.15 -76.82
N LYS A 45 -5.88 18.93 -78.11
CA LYS A 45 -6.13 17.61 -78.71
C LYS A 45 -7.18 16.77 -77.96
N LYS A 46 -7.97 17.40 -77.09
CA LYS A 46 -9.06 16.76 -76.35
C LYS A 46 -10.26 16.58 -77.26
N ASP A 47 -10.88 15.40 -77.20
CA ASP A 47 -12.13 15.14 -77.89
C ASP A 47 -13.30 15.77 -77.09
N PRO A 48 -14.05 16.74 -77.65
CA PRO A 48 -15.22 17.32 -76.98
C PRO A 48 -16.36 16.30 -76.73
N GLY A 49 -16.33 15.13 -77.37
CA GLY A 49 -17.24 14.02 -77.12
C GLY A 49 -16.84 13.10 -75.95
N ASP A 50 -15.59 13.19 -75.47
CA ASP A 50 -15.08 12.30 -74.41
C ASP A 50 -15.40 12.84 -73.00
N LEU A 51 -16.67 12.68 -72.60
CA LEU A 51 -17.16 12.96 -71.26
C LEU A 51 -16.57 12.01 -70.18
N ASN A 52 -16.03 10.87 -70.61
CA ASN A 52 -15.59 9.82 -69.70
C ASN A 52 -14.30 10.22 -68.99
N ASP A 53 -13.44 10.98 -69.66
CA ASP A 53 -12.14 11.40 -69.18
C ASP A 53 -12.21 12.46 -68.05
N GLU A 54 -13.17 13.38 -68.12
CA GLU A 54 -13.42 14.37 -67.06
C GLU A 54 -14.18 13.74 -65.88
N LEU A 55 -15.08 12.79 -66.13
CA LEU A 55 -15.78 12.04 -65.08
C LEU A 55 -14.79 11.13 -64.31
N LEU A 56 -13.88 10.47 -65.02
CA LEU A 56 -12.84 9.64 -64.43
C LEU A 56 -11.91 10.47 -63.53
N LYS A 57 -11.45 11.65 -63.99
CA LYS A 57 -10.63 12.56 -63.18
C LYS A 57 -11.36 13.01 -61.93
N LYS A 58 -12.66 13.29 -62.03
CA LYS A 58 -13.49 13.68 -60.90
C LYS A 58 -13.66 12.53 -59.89
N GLU A 59 -13.90 11.30 -60.34
CA GLU A 59 -14.03 10.13 -59.47
C GLU A 59 -12.70 9.75 -58.83
N LEU A 60 -11.59 9.82 -59.57
CA LEU A 60 -10.26 9.59 -59.02
C LEU A 60 -9.90 10.64 -57.95
N GLY A 61 -10.17 11.92 -58.23
CA GLY A 61 -9.98 13.00 -57.27
C GLY A 61 -10.83 12.82 -56.01
N GLN A 62 -12.09 12.41 -56.15
CA GLN A 62 -12.94 12.06 -55.00
C GLN A 62 -12.42 10.85 -54.22
N GLY A 63 -11.96 9.80 -54.91
CA GLY A 63 -11.36 8.62 -54.30
C GLY A 63 -10.12 8.97 -53.46
N ILE A 64 -9.20 9.75 -54.03
CA ILE A 64 -8.01 10.24 -53.33
C ILE A 64 -8.40 11.05 -52.09
N ASN A 65 -9.39 11.95 -52.20
CA ASN A 65 -9.85 12.73 -51.06
C ASN A 65 -10.46 11.87 -49.95
N ARG A 66 -11.20 10.80 -50.29
CA ARG A 66 -11.74 9.85 -49.31
C ARG A 66 -10.62 9.09 -48.61
N ILE A 67 -9.60 8.65 -49.34
CA ILE A 67 -8.42 7.97 -48.76
C ILE A 67 -7.67 8.91 -47.81
N ILE A 68 -7.42 10.15 -48.22
CA ILE A 68 -6.74 11.15 -47.37
C ILE A 68 -7.56 11.42 -46.10
N ALA A 69 -8.88 11.58 -46.22
CA ALA A 69 -9.75 11.77 -45.07
C ALA A 69 -9.70 10.57 -44.12
N PHE A 70 -9.74 9.34 -44.66
CA PHE A 70 -9.61 8.12 -43.87
C PHE A 70 -8.27 8.03 -43.13
N ILE A 71 -7.15 8.33 -43.82
CA ILE A 71 -5.81 8.33 -43.19
C ILE A 71 -5.77 9.35 -42.06
N LYS A 72 -6.30 10.56 -42.25
CA LYS A 72 -6.36 11.58 -41.19
C LYS A 72 -7.19 11.13 -39.99
N THR A 73 -8.29 10.44 -40.23
CA THR A 73 -9.11 9.87 -39.14
C THR A 73 -8.34 8.78 -38.41
N GLN A 74 -7.68 7.86 -39.12
CA GLN A 74 -6.83 6.82 -38.52
C GLN A 74 -5.67 7.41 -37.70
N GLU A 75 -5.02 8.45 -38.21
CA GLU A 75 -3.95 9.17 -37.50
C GLU A 75 -4.45 9.77 -36.19
N LYS A 76 -5.64 10.38 -36.22
CA LYS A 76 -6.23 11.05 -35.05
C LYS A 76 -6.78 10.07 -34.02
N GLU A 77 -7.48 9.03 -34.47
CA GLU A 77 -8.25 8.13 -33.60
C GLU A 77 -7.45 6.94 -33.10
N ALA A 78 -6.43 6.49 -33.85
CA ALA A 78 -5.65 5.31 -33.47
C ALA A 78 -4.17 5.63 -33.24
N LEU A 79 -3.49 6.23 -34.21
CA LEU A 79 -2.02 6.40 -34.13
C LEU A 79 -1.60 7.42 -33.06
N THR A 80 -2.31 8.55 -32.96
CA THR A 80 -1.99 9.58 -31.96
C THR A 80 -2.17 9.05 -30.53
N PRO A 81 -3.31 8.43 -30.16
CA PRO A 81 -3.46 7.81 -28.84
C PRO A 81 -2.41 6.74 -28.55
N LEU A 82 -2.10 5.86 -29.52
CA LEU A 82 -1.08 4.82 -29.37
C LEU A 82 0.29 5.42 -29.02
N MET A 83 0.68 6.51 -29.69
CA MET A 83 1.94 7.20 -29.39
C MET A 83 1.95 7.86 -28.01
N VAL A 84 0.81 8.39 -27.56
CA VAL A 84 0.68 8.96 -26.21
C VAL A 84 0.82 7.85 -25.17
N GLU A 85 0.09 6.75 -25.33
CA GLU A 85 0.15 5.59 -24.44
C GLU A 85 1.57 4.99 -24.39
N GLN A 86 2.23 4.87 -25.55
CA GLN A 86 3.62 4.41 -25.61
C GLN A 86 4.57 5.32 -24.81
N ARG A 87 4.39 6.64 -24.87
CA ARG A 87 5.20 7.60 -24.10
C ARG A 87 4.92 7.49 -22.61
N GLU A 88 3.68 7.30 -22.21
CA GLU A 88 3.31 7.11 -20.80
C GLU A 88 3.91 5.82 -20.23
N LEU A 89 3.83 4.72 -21.00
CA LEU A 89 4.47 3.46 -20.64
C LEU A 89 5.98 3.62 -20.49
N GLN A 90 6.65 4.29 -21.43
CA GLN A 90 8.09 4.56 -21.34
C GLN A 90 8.45 5.37 -20.09
N ARG A 91 7.66 6.37 -19.72
CA ARG A 91 7.87 7.15 -18.48
C ARG A 91 7.68 6.29 -17.24
N SER A 92 6.64 5.46 -17.21
CA SER A 92 6.39 4.53 -16.10
C SER A 92 7.53 3.53 -15.94
N LEU A 93 7.99 2.93 -17.04
CA LEU A 93 9.12 1.99 -17.02
C LEU A 93 10.43 2.67 -16.60
N ALA A 94 10.68 3.91 -17.03
CA ALA A 94 11.84 4.67 -16.58
C ALA A 94 11.79 4.92 -15.07
N GLY A 95 10.64 5.35 -14.54
CA GLY A 95 10.46 5.54 -13.09
C GLY A 95 10.59 4.24 -12.29
N PHE A 96 10.03 3.13 -12.78
CA PHE A 96 10.21 1.82 -12.16
C PHE A 96 11.67 1.40 -12.15
N ARG A 97 12.39 1.62 -13.26
CA ARG A 97 13.82 1.32 -13.36
C ARG A 97 14.64 2.12 -12.37
N GLU A 98 14.39 3.42 -12.22
CA GLU A 98 15.09 4.25 -11.23
C GLU A 98 14.84 3.76 -9.79
N GLN A 99 13.59 3.43 -9.45
CA GLN A 99 13.25 2.86 -8.14
C GLN A 99 13.93 1.51 -7.92
N PHE A 100 13.95 0.66 -8.95
CA PHE A 100 14.60 -0.63 -8.91
C PHE A 100 16.12 -0.49 -8.72
N GLU A 101 16.78 0.38 -9.48
CA GLU A 101 18.22 0.64 -9.34
C GLU A 101 18.56 1.26 -7.97
N ALA A 102 17.70 2.09 -7.40
CA ALA A 102 17.89 2.61 -6.05
C ALA A 102 17.79 1.52 -4.98
N LEU A 103 16.84 0.59 -5.13
CA LEU A 103 16.67 -0.55 -4.22
C LEU A 103 17.76 -1.61 -4.40
N PHE A 104 18.12 -1.89 -5.65
CA PHE A 104 19.02 -2.93 -6.13
C PHE A 104 20.03 -2.29 -7.11
N SER A 105 21.09 -1.69 -6.57
CA SER A 105 22.21 -1.22 -7.38
C SER A 105 23.17 -2.38 -7.61
N PHE A 106 23.58 -2.64 -8.84
CA PHE A 106 24.54 -3.72 -9.12
C PHE A 106 25.94 -3.14 -9.37
N ASP A 107 26.96 -3.76 -8.78
CA ASP A 107 28.38 -3.56 -9.14
C ASP A 107 28.66 -4.12 -10.57
N GLU A 108 29.72 -3.66 -11.23
CA GLU A 108 30.34 -4.32 -12.40
C GLU A 108 30.52 -5.83 -12.21
N GLN A 109 30.71 -6.29 -10.97
CA GLN A 109 30.80 -7.69 -10.56
C GLN A 109 29.44 -8.37 -10.28
N HIS A 110 28.31 -7.72 -10.57
CA HIS A 110 26.94 -8.22 -10.38
C HIS A 110 26.54 -8.47 -8.91
N TYR A 111 27.27 -7.94 -7.93
CA TYR A 111 26.85 -7.97 -6.54
C TYR A 111 25.71 -6.97 -6.31
N VAL A 112 24.67 -7.43 -5.60
CA VAL A 112 23.53 -6.60 -5.19
C VAL A 112 23.97 -5.69 -4.06
N HIS A 113 24.07 -4.40 -4.36
CA HIS A 113 24.17 -3.30 -3.42
C HIS A 113 22.84 -2.51 -3.41
N GLY A 114 22.71 -1.50 -2.55
CA GLY A 114 21.52 -0.65 -2.49
C GLY A 114 20.81 -0.66 -1.14
N TYR A 115 19.68 0.05 -1.04
CA TYR A 115 18.95 0.19 0.21
C TYR A 115 18.52 -1.15 0.80
N TYR A 116 18.11 -2.11 -0.05
CA TYR A 116 17.64 -3.41 0.41
C TYR A 116 18.69 -4.14 1.25
N LEU A 117 19.92 -4.26 0.76
CA LEU A 117 20.98 -4.99 1.46
C LEU A 117 21.35 -4.29 2.78
N LYS A 118 21.41 -2.95 2.79
CA LYS A 118 21.64 -2.17 4.01
C LYS A 118 20.58 -2.44 5.07
N THR A 119 19.31 -2.36 4.69
CA THR A 119 18.18 -2.65 5.59
C THR A 119 18.21 -4.08 6.10
N GLN A 120 18.61 -5.06 5.28
CA GLN A 120 18.77 -6.44 5.74
C GLN A 120 19.88 -6.59 6.78
N GLN A 121 21.02 -5.93 6.56
CA GLN A 121 22.14 -5.95 7.50
C GLN A 121 21.77 -5.27 8.83
N GLU A 122 21.06 -4.16 8.78
CA GLU A 122 20.55 -3.47 9.98
C GLU A 122 19.62 -4.36 10.78
N ARG A 123 18.62 -4.99 10.13
CA ARG A 123 17.73 -5.94 10.81
C ARG A 123 18.44 -7.14 11.41
N GLN A 124 19.48 -7.66 10.75
CA GLN A 124 20.28 -8.75 11.32
C GLN A 124 21.03 -8.29 12.58
N LYS A 125 21.58 -7.07 12.59
CA LYS A 125 22.22 -6.50 13.78
C LYS A 125 21.21 -6.29 14.90
N GLU A 126 20.06 -5.70 14.61
CA GLU A 126 18.98 -5.50 15.58
C GLU A 126 18.55 -6.83 16.19
N ASN A 127 18.28 -7.85 15.36
CA ASN A 127 17.94 -9.19 15.84
C ASN A 127 19.04 -9.80 16.72
N LYS A 128 20.32 -9.62 16.36
CA LYS A 128 21.43 -10.08 17.20
C LYS A 128 21.43 -9.41 18.58
N THR A 129 21.26 -8.08 18.62
CA THR A 129 21.21 -7.34 19.88
C THR A 129 19.98 -7.68 20.73
N LEU A 130 18.86 -8.01 20.09
CA LEU A 130 17.66 -8.48 20.80
C LEU A 130 17.88 -9.85 21.42
N LEU A 131 18.58 -10.74 20.72
CA LEU A 131 18.92 -12.06 21.24
C LEU A 131 19.87 -11.94 22.45
N GLU A 132 20.92 -11.12 22.35
CA GLU A 132 21.84 -10.86 23.48
C GLU A 132 21.08 -10.32 24.71
N LYS A 133 20.14 -9.39 24.52
CA LYS A 133 19.28 -8.90 25.61
C LYS A 133 18.36 -9.96 26.18
N GLN A 134 17.86 -10.89 25.38
CA GLN A 134 17.05 -12.01 25.87
C GLN A 134 17.89 -12.94 26.75
N GLU A 135 19.11 -13.29 26.32
CA GLU A 135 20.04 -14.11 27.10
C GLU A 135 20.36 -13.44 28.45
N GLU A 136 20.64 -12.13 28.47
CA GLU A 136 20.88 -11.37 29.72
C GLU A 136 19.65 -11.38 30.65
N LEU A 137 18.44 -11.24 30.09
CA LEU A 137 17.19 -11.28 30.85
C LEU A 137 16.93 -12.66 31.44
N GLU A 138 17.24 -13.73 30.70
CA GLU A 138 17.13 -15.11 31.18
C GLU A 138 18.11 -15.35 32.33
N GLU A 139 19.37 -14.92 32.21
CA GLU A 139 20.36 -15.03 33.29
C GLU A 139 19.91 -14.25 34.54
N GLN A 140 19.33 -13.07 34.37
CA GLN A 140 18.75 -12.30 35.48
C GLN A 140 17.56 -13.03 36.13
N GLN A 141 16.71 -13.67 35.35
CA GLN A 141 15.59 -14.46 35.86
C GLN A 141 16.06 -15.68 36.64
N GLU A 142 17.07 -16.40 36.14
CA GLU A 142 17.67 -17.54 36.84
C GLU A 142 18.30 -17.11 38.18
N ASN A 143 19.06 -16.01 38.18
CA ASN A 143 19.63 -15.45 39.39
C ASN A 143 18.56 -15.02 40.40
N MET A 144 17.48 -14.40 39.92
CA MET A 144 16.34 -14.02 40.75
C MET A 144 15.61 -15.24 41.32
N ALA A 145 15.43 -16.29 40.53
CA ALA A 145 14.82 -17.54 40.97
C ALA A 145 15.67 -18.22 42.06
N ALA A 146 16.99 -18.28 41.89
CA ALA A 146 17.92 -18.81 42.89
C ALA A 146 17.89 -17.98 44.19
N MET A 147 17.82 -16.65 44.09
CA MET A 147 17.69 -15.78 45.27
C MET A 147 16.36 -16.02 46.00
N LEU A 148 15.26 -16.16 45.27
CA LEU A 148 13.95 -16.49 45.85
C LEU A 148 13.95 -17.85 46.55
N GLU A 149 14.61 -18.85 45.96
CA GLU A 149 14.74 -20.18 46.57
C GLU A 149 15.49 -20.12 47.91
N ASN A 150 16.60 -19.38 47.95
CA ASN A 150 17.36 -19.15 49.17
C ASN A 150 16.52 -18.45 50.26
N LEU A 151 15.79 -17.39 49.89
CA LEU A 151 14.90 -16.68 50.82
C LEU A 151 13.76 -17.58 51.33
N LEU A 152 13.20 -18.44 50.48
CA LEU A 152 12.19 -19.41 50.88
C LEU A 152 12.77 -20.46 51.84
N ALA A 153 13.99 -20.92 51.61
CA ALA A 153 14.68 -21.85 52.51
C ALA A 153 14.94 -21.22 53.90
N GLU A 154 15.39 -19.97 53.93
CA GLU A 154 15.60 -19.21 55.17
C GLU A 154 14.28 -18.97 55.90
N THR A 155 13.22 -18.59 55.19
CA THR A 155 11.89 -18.40 55.79
C THR A 155 11.37 -19.71 56.39
N ARG A 156 11.55 -20.85 55.70
CA ARG A 156 11.18 -22.17 56.20
C ARG A 156 11.97 -22.56 57.45
N SER A 157 13.26 -22.25 57.50
CA SER A 157 14.09 -22.54 58.69
C SER A 157 13.65 -21.69 59.88
N TYR A 158 13.43 -20.39 59.66
CA TYR A 158 12.91 -19.47 60.68
C TYR A 158 11.54 -19.92 61.22
N GLN A 159 10.63 -20.32 60.33
CA GLN A 159 9.32 -20.86 60.72
C GLN A 159 9.44 -22.15 61.55
N LYS A 160 10.37 -23.05 61.22
CA LYS A 160 10.63 -24.26 62.01
C LYS A 160 11.13 -23.90 63.42
N VAL A 161 12.07 -22.96 63.53
CA VAL A 161 12.59 -22.49 64.83
C VAL A 161 11.48 -21.84 65.66
N GLN A 162 10.69 -20.95 65.06
CA GLN A 162 9.52 -20.33 65.70
C GLN A 162 8.52 -21.36 66.19
N LYS A 163 8.23 -22.40 65.39
CA LYS A 163 7.32 -23.47 65.77
C LYS A 163 7.89 -24.28 66.94
N ALA A 164 9.17 -24.64 66.91
CA ALA A 164 9.83 -25.35 68.01
C ALA A 164 9.81 -24.53 69.31
N GLN A 165 10.10 -23.23 69.25
CA GLN A 165 10.01 -22.34 70.41
C GLN A 165 8.58 -22.25 70.97
N ARG A 166 7.55 -22.20 70.10
CA ARG A 166 6.15 -22.23 70.54
C ARG A 166 5.78 -23.55 71.20
N GLU A 167 6.23 -24.67 70.65
CA GLU A 167 6.02 -26.00 71.22
C GLU A 167 6.69 -26.13 72.60
N GLU A 168 7.95 -25.69 72.74
CA GLU A 168 8.66 -25.68 74.01
C GLU A 168 7.96 -24.79 75.06
N LYS A 169 7.53 -23.59 74.65
CA LYS A 169 6.75 -22.69 75.51
C LYS A 169 5.44 -23.33 75.97
N ASN A 170 4.74 -24.03 75.08
CA ASN A 170 3.50 -24.75 75.41
C ASN A 170 3.76 -25.90 76.39
N VAL A 171 4.85 -26.66 76.22
CA VAL A 171 5.26 -27.71 77.18
C VAL A 171 5.55 -27.10 78.54
N LEU A 172 6.28 -25.98 78.59
CA LEU A 172 6.61 -25.30 79.84
C LEU A 172 5.36 -24.76 80.54
N LYS A 173 4.41 -24.14 79.80
CA LYS A 173 3.10 -23.76 80.31
C LYS A 173 2.34 -24.94 80.90
N GLY A 174 2.33 -26.08 80.22
CA GLY A 174 1.72 -27.32 80.71
C GLY A 174 2.32 -27.78 82.05
N ARG A 175 3.66 -27.74 82.17
CA ARG A 175 4.35 -28.07 83.43
C ARG A 175 4.01 -27.08 84.56
N PHE A 176 4.01 -25.78 84.28
CA PHE A 176 3.61 -24.76 85.25
C PHE A 176 2.17 -24.95 85.71
N ARG A 177 1.25 -25.24 84.78
CA ARG A 177 -0.15 -25.53 85.10
C ARG A 177 -0.27 -26.75 86.00
N ALA A 178 0.47 -27.82 85.73
CA ALA A 178 0.49 -29.02 86.58
C ALA A 178 1.02 -28.73 88.00
N LEU A 179 2.09 -27.95 88.14
CA LEU A 179 2.61 -27.53 89.44
C LEU A 179 1.60 -26.66 90.20
N LEU A 180 0.98 -25.71 89.51
CA LEU A 180 -0.04 -24.83 90.08
C LEU A 180 -1.25 -25.64 90.58
N GLU A 181 -1.75 -26.59 89.81
CA GLU A 181 -2.85 -27.46 90.24
C GLU A 181 -2.45 -28.34 91.44
N THR A 182 -1.24 -28.88 91.44
CA THR A 182 -0.74 -29.68 92.57
C THR A 182 -0.67 -28.82 93.84
N TYR A 183 -0.17 -27.58 93.73
CA TYR A 183 -0.10 -26.64 94.85
C TYR A 183 -1.49 -26.22 95.34
N ILE A 184 -2.41 -25.92 94.41
CA ILE A 184 -3.81 -25.63 94.74
C ILE A 184 -4.38 -26.81 95.52
N GLN A 185 -4.34 -28.03 94.98
CA GLN A 185 -4.85 -29.24 95.63
C GLN A 185 -4.29 -29.44 97.05
N GLN A 186 -2.97 -29.29 97.24
CA GLN A 186 -2.33 -29.36 98.56
C GLN A 186 -2.85 -28.27 99.51
N ARG A 187 -3.00 -27.04 99.04
CA ARG A 187 -3.53 -25.92 99.83
C ARG A 187 -4.99 -26.11 100.19
N GLU A 188 -5.81 -26.64 99.30
CA GLU A 188 -7.23 -26.95 99.55
C GLU A 188 -7.37 -28.06 100.59
N ALA A 189 -6.54 -29.11 100.51
CA ALA A 189 -6.48 -30.17 101.50
C ALA A 189 -6.11 -29.65 102.90
N LEU A 190 -5.24 -28.64 102.99
CA LEU A 190 -4.82 -28.02 104.25
C LEU A 190 -5.82 -26.99 104.81
N ASN A 191 -6.64 -26.34 103.97
CA ASN A 191 -7.57 -25.27 104.38
C ASN A 191 -9.06 -25.62 104.14
N ALA A 192 -9.45 -26.87 104.41
CA ALA A 192 -10.77 -27.41 104.07
C ALA A 192 -11.99 -26.65 104.66
N LEU A 193 -11.79 -25.68 105.57
CA LEU A 193 -12.87 -24.90 106.21
C LEU A 193 -12.99 -23.42 105.79
N THR A 194 -12.11 -22.85 104.96
CA THR A 194 -12.11 -21.39 104.67
C THR A 194 -11.83 -21.01 103.21
N GLN A 195 -12.61 -21.52 102.26
CA GLN A 195 -12.57 -21.01 100.87
C GLN A 195 -13.59 -19.89 100.62
N GLY A 196 -13.12 -18.64 100.58
CA GLY A 196 -13.91 -17.49 100.14
C GLY A 196 -13.88 -17.31 98.60
N ARG A 197 -14.93 -16.69 98.03
CA ARG A 197 -15.09 -16.41 96.58
C ARG A 197 -13.84 -15.77 95.94
N ALA A 198 -13.20 -14.84 96.65
CA ALA A 198 -11.98 -14.16 96.20
C ALA A 198 -10.79 -15.11 95.92
N VAL A 199 -10.70 -16.26 96.60
CA VAL A 199 -9.63 -17.25 96.35
C VAL A 199 -9.85 -17.99 95.04
N LYS A 200 -11.10 -18.28 94.68
CA LYS A 200 -11.46 -18.92 93.41
C LYS A 200 -11.25 -17.97 92.22
N ASP A 201 -11.67 -16.72 92.37
CA ASP A 201 -11.44 -15.68 91.35
C ASP A 201 -9.93 -15.48 91.09
N LEU A 202 -9.10 -15.54 92.15
CA LEU A 202 -7.65 -15.46 92.02
C LEU A 202 -7.05 -16.69 91.32
N GLN A 203 -7.53 -17.90 91.61
CA GLN A 203 -7.10 -19.12 90.92
C GLN A 203 -7.43 -19.06 89.42
N GLU A 204 -8.63 -18.61 89.05
CA GLU A 204 -9.01 -18.42 87.65
C GLU A 204 -8.17 -17.34 86.97
N HIS A 205 -7.89 -16.23 87.66
CA HIS A 205 -7.02 -15.17 87.14
C HIS A 205 -5.61 -15.68 86.87
N ILE A 206 -5.01 -16.45 87.79
CA ILE A 206 -3.66 -16.99 87.61
C ILE A 206 -3.64 -18.05 86.49
N ARG A 207 -4.67 -18.91 86.37
CA ARG A 207 -4.81 -19.84 85.23
C ARG A 207 -4.86 -19.08 83.90
N SER A 208 -5.65 -18.01 83.83
CA SER A 208 -5.73 -17.15 82.65
C SER A 208 -4.40 -16.47 82.33
N GLN A 209 -3.64 -16.01 83.33
CA GLN A 209 -2.32 -15.41 83.14
C GLN A 209 -1.32 -16.42 82.57
N VAL A 210 -1.32 -17.67 83.06
CA VAL A 210 -0.45 -18.74 82.53
C VAL A 210 -0.81 -19.08 81.08
N ASP A 211 -2.11 -19.08 80.74
CA ASP A 211 -2.55 -19.34 79.37
C ASP A 211 -2.22 -18.19 78.42
N GLN A 212 -2.22 -16.94 78.90
CA GLN A 212 -1.88 -15.72 78.14
C GLN A 212 -0.37 -15.47 77.96
N LEU A 213 0.51 -16.18 78.69
CA LEU A 213 1.96 -15.94 78.67
C LEU A 213 2.66 -16.26 77.35
#